data_AF-A0A2T6IWG1-F1
#
_entry.id   AF-A0A2T6IWG1-F1
#
_cell.length_a   1.000
_cell.length_b   1.000
_cell.length_c   1.000
_cell.angle_alpha   90.00
_cell.angle_beta   90.00
_cell.angle_gamma   90.00
#
_symmetry.space_group_name_H-M   'P 1'
#
loop_
_entity.id
_entity.type
_entity.pdbx_description
1 polymer ?
#
loop_
_entity_poly.entity_id
_entity_poly.type
_entity_poly.pdbx_seq_one_letter_code
_entity_poly.pdbx_strand_id
1 'polypeptide(L)'
;MELIGTRFPLSLSFRGSPVPARFLHLGLSRLCGGVVRAAAAAPLWREAFPRVRSLLCLQVDKQGKLRDKSWKGAQKMMNNPEKFLQTLKDFKQVIDEGRVPEVNFKAVEPLLALPHFNREAIQKKSTAAAGLAEWVVNIYQFYKVVDSVAPKRRALEEATQQLEEANAKLAVVQQLVAELEEKLGKLVAEYDAAISEKNAVEAEANKCRTKLDMAQRLMNALGSEGTRWQQSIENFNEELRVMVGDVLLASSFVAYAGVFTKKYRDWLKTEKFVEFLRSKQIPMSAEPHPLHLLTTDAEMAM
;
A
#
# COMPACT_ATOMS: atom_id res chain seq x y z
N MET A 1 -6.29 9.29 -5.23
CA MET A 1 -5.28 8.43 -5.87
C MET A 1 -5.27 8.81 -7.35
N GLU A 2 -4.10 8.96 -7.94
CA GLU A 2 -3.83 9.46 -9.31
C GLU A 2 -3.95 10.97 -9.56
N LEU A 3 -2.89 11.72 -9.24
CA LEU A 3 -2.47 12.92 -10.00
C LEU A 3 -0.99 13.26 -9.71
N ILE A 4 -0.06 12.31 -9.79
CA ILE A 4 1.38 12.63 -9.89
C ILE A 4 2.05 11.53 -10.71
N GLY A 5 2.26 11.78 -12.00
CA GLY A 5 2.85 10.78 -12.89
C GLY A 5 2.89 11.21 -14.35
N THR A 6 2.94 12.51 -14.63
CA THR A 6 3.29 12.98 -15.96
C THR A 6 4.74 12.61 -16.21
N ARG A 7 4.90 11.51 -16.96
CA ARG A 7 6.11 11.09 -17.65
C ARG A 7 6.91 12.32 -18.08
N PHE A 8 8.04 12.56 -17.41
CA PHE A 8 9.12 13.36 -17.99
C PHE A 8 9.70 12.50 -19.13
N PRO A 9 9.53 12.87 -20.41
CA PRO A 9 10.26 12.21 -21.46
C PRO A 9 11.69 12.74 -21.38
N LEU A 10 12.57 12.01 -20.68
CA LEU A 10 14.01 12.18 -20.76
C LEU A 10 14.51 11.67 -22.13
N SER A 11 13.99 12.24 -23.21
CA SER A 11 14.64 12.21 -24.52
C SER A 11 15.27 13.58 -24.78
N LEU A 12 16.03 14.09 -23.81
CA LEU A 12 17.08 15.06 -24.10
C LEU A 12 18.23 14.27 -24.69
N SER A 13 18.10 13.94 -25.98
CA SER A 13 19.25 13.62 -26.81
C SER A 13 20.17 14.84 -26.75
N PHE A 14 21.12 14.81 -25.82
CA PHE A 14 22.23 15.76 -25.76
C PHE A 14 23.19 15.44 -26.92
N ARG A 15 22.68 15.50 -28.16
CA ARG A 15 23.44 15.69 -29.40
C ARG A 15 23.89 17.15 -29.55
N GLY A 16 23.99 17.89 -28.45
CA GLY A 16 24.70 19.15 -28.40
C GLY A 16 26.19 18.88 -28.25
N SER A 17 26.90 18.67 -29.36
CA SER A 17 28.36 18.81 -29.34
C SER A 17 28.67 20.24 -28.89
N PRO A 18 29.39 20.47 -27.79
CA PRO A 18 29.55 21.83 -27.26
C PRO A 18 30.52 22.69 -28.09
N VAL A 19 31.07 22.16 -29.19
CA VAL A 19 31.73 22.95 -30.24
C VAL A 19 31.37 22.30 -31.58
N PRO A 20 30.78 23.02 -32.56
CA PRO A 20 30.54 22.45 -33.88
C PRO A 20 31.89 22.00 -34.45
N ALA A 21 32.02 20.72 -34.82
CA ALA A 21 33.20 20.18 -35.50
C ALA A 21 33.61 21.02 -36.75
N ARG A 22 32.68 21.85 -37.26
CA ARG A 22 32.90 22.86 -38.30
C ARG A 22 33.99 23.89 -37.95
N PHE A 23 34.12 24.34 -36.70
CA PHE A 23 35.12 25.37 -36.33
C PHE A 23 36.57 24.86 -36.38
N LEU A 24 36.80 23.58 -36.10
CA LEU A 24 38.13 22.96 -36.16
C LEU A 24 38.56 22.65 -37.60
N HIS A 25 37.62 22.29 -38.47
CA HIS A 25 37.91 22.03 -39.90
C HIS A 25 38.26 23.30 -40.69
N LEU A 26 37.71 24.46 -40.33
CA LEU A 26 37.92 25.73 -41.04
C LEU A 26 39.35 26.28 -40.96
N GLY A 27 40.07 26.01 -39.86
CA GLY A 27 41.49 26.36 -39.72
C GLY A 27 42.42 25.41 -40.48
N LEU A 28 42.08 24.12 -40.49
CA LEU A 28 42.83 23.05 -41.18
C LEU A 28 42.62 23.04 -42.70
N SER A 29 41.44 23.41 -43.20
CA SER A 29 41.14 23.45 -44.64
C SER A 29 41.90 24.54 -45.39
N ARG A 30 42.47 25.52 -44.67
CA ARG A 30 43.32 26.59 -45.21
C ARG A 30 44.81 26.23 -45.23
N LEU A 31 45.19 25.08 -44.66
CA LEU A 31 46.58 24.57 -44.64
C LEU A 31 46.79 23.62 -45.83
N CYS A 32 47.34 24.13 -46.94
CA CYS A 32 47.80 23.29 -48.06
C CYS A 32 49.25 22.79 -47.83
N GLY A 33 49.69 21.75 -48.54
CA GLY A 33 51.05 21.21 -48.40
C GLY A 33 52.19 22.21 -48.67
N GLY A 34 51.94 23.28 -49.43
CA GLY A 34 52.87 24.41 -49.59
C GLY A 34 52.96 25.33 -48.38
N VAL A 35 51.88 25.43 -47.59
CA VAL A 35 51.73 26.32 -46.42
C VAL A 35 52.53 25.79 -45.23
N VAL A 36 52.58 24.46 -45.03
CA VAL A 36 53.41 23.80 -44.00
C VAL A 36 54.90 23.92 -44.33
N ARG A 37 55.27 23.84 -45.61
CA ARG A 37 56.66 24.04 -46.07
C ARG A 37 57.11 25.50 -45.92
N ALA A 38 56.25 26.46 -46.23
CA ALA A 38 56.50 27.89 -46.01
C ALA A 38 56.60 28.26 -44.52
N ALA A 39 55.82 27.60 -43.66
CA ALA A 39 55.94 27.72 -42.21
C ALA A 39 57.29 27.20 -41.68
N ALA A 40 57.81 26.10 -42.22
CA ALA A 40 59.10 25.54 -41.82
C ALA A 40 60.32 26.38 -42.27
N ALA A 41 60.17 27.25 -43.27
CA ALA A 41 61.27 27.97 -43.92
C ALA A 41 61.39 29.46 -43.56
N ALA A 42 60.37 30.09 -42.96
CA ALA A 42 60.40 31.53 -42.74
C ALA A 42 61.29 31.95 -41.54
N PRO A 43 62.18 32.95 -41.67
CA PRO A 43 63.13 33.36 -40.61
C PRO A 43 62.44 33.96 -39.39
N LEU A 44 61.25 34.55 -39.56
CA LEU A 44 60.40 35.07 -38.49
C LEU A 44 59.94 33.98 -37.49
N TRP A 45 60.00 32.70 -37.87
CA TRP A 45 59.68 31.58 -36.99
C TRP A 45 60.75 31.35 -35.92
N ARG A 46 61.99 31.79 -36.18
CA ARG A 46 63.12 31.65 -35.25
C ARG A 46 63.02 32.61 -34.06
N GLU A 47 62.46 33.80 -34.28
CA GLU A 47 62.39 34.89 -33.29
C GLU A 47 61.01 35.03 -32.63
N ALA A 48 59.91 34.82 -33.37
CA ALA A 48 58.55 35.00 -32.82
C ALA A 48 58.03 33.80 -32.02
N PHE A 49 58.64 32.61 -32.16
CA PHE A 49 58.11 31.36 -31.62
C PHE A 49 59.04 30.52 -30.71
N PRO A 50 59.90 31.05 -29.82
CA PRO A 50 60.54 30.23 -28.78
C PRO A 50 59.53 29.53 -27.86
N ARG A 51 58.31 30.08 -27.76
CA ARG A 51 57.25 29.65 -26.84
C ARG A 51 56.24 28.69 -27.49
N VAL A 52 55.81 28.91 -28.73
CA VAL A 52 54.98 27.94 -29.50
C VAL A 52 55.79 26.73 -29.98
N ARG A 53 57.12 26.79 -29.82
CA ARG A 53 58.08 25.68 -29.93
C ARG A 53 57.70 24.42 -29.14
N SER A 54 56.98 24.55 -28.02
CA SER A 54 56.50 23.39 -27.24
C SER A 54 55.10 22.91 -27.65
N LEU A 55 54.41 23.67 -28.51
CA LEU A 55 53.01 23.44 -28.90
C LEU A 55 52.87 22.44 -30.05
N LEU A 56 53.85 22.41 -30.96
CA LEU A 56 53.85 21.48 -32.10
C LEU A 56 54.50 20.13 -31.80
N CYS A 57 55.27 20.02 -30.71
CA CYS A 57 55.96 18.80 -30.31
C CYS A 57 55.04 17.91 -29.47
N LEU A 58 54.01 17.36 -30.11
CA LEU A 58 53.02 16.48 -29.48
C LEU A 58 53.51 15.04 -29.27
N GLN A 59 54.77 14.72 -29.59
CA GLN A 59 55.32 13.42 -29.23
C GLN A 59 55.64 13.42 -27.73
N VAL A 60 54.86 12.63 -27.01
CA VAL A 60 55.06 12.32 -25.61
C VAL A 60 55.76 10.96 -25.55
N ASP A 61 56.79 10.83 -24.71
CA ASP A 61 57.36 9.51 -24.42
C ASP A 61 56.36 8.61 -23.69
N LYS A 62 56.66 7.31 -23.58
CA LYS A 62 55.86 6.33 -22.81
C LYS A 62 55.58 6.74 -21.35
N GLN A 63 56.22 7.81 -20.87
CA GLN A 63 56.16 8.36 -19.50
C GLN A 63 55.45 9.72 -19.41
N GLY A 64 54.74 10.19 -20.44
CA GLY A 64 53.95 11.43 -20.31
C GLY A 64 54.74 12.75 -20.45
N LYS A 65 56.03 12.68 -20.80
CA LYS A 65 56.92 13.85 -20.97
C LYS A 65 57.11 14.19 -22.46
N LEU A 66 57.08 15.47 -22.80
CA LEU A 66 57.36 15.98 -24.15
C LEU A 66 58.74 15.50 -24.62
N ARG A 67 58.81 14.64 -25.66
CA ARG A 67 60.04 14.01 -26.18
C ARG A 67 61.10 15.00 -26.58
N ASP A 68 60.71 16.07 -27.27
CA ASP A 68 61.66 17.05 -27.81
C ASP A 68 61.02 18.43 -27.89
N LYS A 69 61.44 19.37 -27.05
CA LYS A 69 61.07 20.80 -27.17
C LYS A 69 61.93 21.54 -28.18
N SER A 70 62.64 20.85 -29.08
CA SER A 70 63.60 21.47 -30.00
C SER A 70 62.94 21.85 -31.33
N TRP A 71 63.31 23.01 -31.90
CA TRP A 71 62.85 23.43 -33.24
C TRP A 71 63.17 22.38 -34.32
N LYS A 72 64.29 21.65 -34.17
CA LYS A 72 64.67 20.54 -35.05
C LYS A 72 63.64 19.39 -35.02
N GLY A 73 63.06 19.09 -33.85
CA GLY A 73 62.00 18.09 -33.71
C GLY A 73 60.69 18.52 -34.38
N ALA A 74 60.28 19.77 -34.17
CA ALA A 74 59.10 20.34 -34.83
C ALA A 74 59.27 20.40 -36.36
N GLN A 75 60.44 20.79 -36.85
CA GLN A 75 60.77 20.82 -38.28
C GLN A 75 60.75 19.42 -38.91
N LYS A 76 61.22 18.40 -38.19
CA LYS A 76 61.17 17.00 -38.65
C LYS A 76 59.74 16.49 -38.78
N MET A 77 58.83 16.90 -37.90
CA MET A 77 57.40 16.57 -38.00
C MET A 77 56.68 17.34 -39.12
N MET A 78 57.07 18.59 -39.37
CA MET A 78 56.54 19.40 -40.47
C MET A 78 57.11 19.04 -41.85
N ASN A 79 58.15 18.19 -41.92
CA ASN A 79 58.80 17.81 -43.18
C ASN A 79 57.87 16.98 -44.10
N ASN A 80 56.91 16.25 -43.53
CA ASN A 80 55.85 15.56 -44.28
C ASN A 80 54.48 16.21 -43.99
N PRO A 81 54.02 17.13 -44.86
CA PRO A 81 52.84 17.94 -44.58
C PRO A 81 51.53 17.14 -44.55
N GLU A 82 51.41 16.05 -45.32
CA GLU A 82 50.20 15.24 -45.36
C GLU A 82 50.01 14.43 -44.08
N LYS A 83 51.07 13.78 -43.59
CA LYS A 83 51.04 13.04 -42.32
C LYS A 83 50.80 13.96 -41.12
N PHE A 84 51.39 15.16 -41.15
CA PHE A 84 51.20 16.16 -40.11
C PHE A 84 49.75 16.64 -40.03
N LEU A 85 49.13 16.97 -41.18
CA LEU A 85 47.72 17.38 -41.23
C LEU A 85 46.77 16.26 -40.77
N GLN A 86 47.07 15.00 -41.12
CA GLN A 86 46.30 13.85 -40.66
C GLN A 86 46.39 13.71 -39.14
N THR A 87 47.58 13.87 -38.57
CA THR A 87 47.81 13.82 -37.11
C THR A 87 47.01 14.92 -36.39
N LEU A 88 46.92 16.12 -36.94
CA LEU A 88 46.13 17.23 -36.38
C LEU A 88 44.61 17.00 -36.46
N LYS A 89 44.13 16.31 -37.50
CA LYS A 89 42.71 15.93 -37.65
C LYS A 89 42.33 14.83 -36.65
N ASP A 90 43.19 13.82 -36.52
CA ASP A 90 42.96 12.68 -35.65
C ASP A 90 43.17 13.05 -34.17
N PHE A 91 43.90 14.13 -33.87
CA PHE A 91 44.15 14.63 -32.52
C PHE A 91 42.86 14.89 -31.71
N LYS A 92 41.77 15.26 -32.38
CA LYS A 92 40.46 15.40 -31.73
C LYS A 92 39.99 14.09 -31.08
N GLN A 93 40.14 12.96 -31.79
CA GLN A 93 39.76 11.65 -31.29
C GLN A 93 40.64 11.25 -30.10
N VAL A 94 41.93 11.58 -30.15
CA VAL A 94 42.88 11.32 -29.05
C VAL A 94 42.53 12.11 -27.77
N ILE A 95 41.94 13.30 -27.90
CA ILE A 95 41.44 14.11 -26.77
C ILE A 95 40.12 13.56 -26.24
N ASP A 96 39.19 13.20 -27.12
CA ASP A 96 37.90 12.62 -26.74
C ASP A 96 38.06 11.29 -25.96
N GLU A 97 39.12 10.53 -26.28
CA GLU A 97 39.49 9.28 -25.60
C GLU A 97 40.36 9.47 -24.34
N GLY A 98 40.75 10.71 -23.99
CA GLY A 98 41.53 11.00 -22.79
C GLY A 98 42.98 10.50 -22.83
N ARG A 99 43.53 10.19 -24.02
CA ARG A 99 44.91 9.67 -24.17
C ARG A 99 45.99 10.76 -24.05
N VAL A 100 45.62 12.04 -24.02
CA VAL A 100 46.55 13.16 -23.86
C VAL A 100 46.64 13.57 -22.38
N PRO A 101 47.83 13.52 -21.75
CA PRO A 101 48.01 13.97 -20.37
C PRO A 101 47.68 15.46 -20.17
N GLU A 102 47.00 15.81 -19.08
CA GLU A 102 46.67 17.19 -18.69
C GLU A 102 47.90 18.10 -18.62
N VAL A 103 49.07 17.53 -18.30
CA VAL A 103 50.38 18.20 -18.26
C VAL A 103 50.69 18.92 -19.57
N ASN A 104 50.25 18.37 -20.71
CA ASN A 104 50.46 18.98 -22.02
C ASN A 104 49.60 20.25 -22.19
N PHE A 105 48.36 20.25 -21.71
CA PHE A 105 47.47 21.41 -21.80
C PHE A 105 47.86 22.52 -20.82
N LYS A 106 48.31 22.16 -19.60
CA LYS A 106 48.87 23.11 -18.62
C LYS A 106 50.15 23.79 -19.10
N ALA A 107 50.99 23.08 -19.87
CA ALA A 107 52.19 23.66 -20.48
C ALA A 107 51.86 24.67 -21.60
N VAL A 108 50.67 24.57 -22.21
CA VAL A 108 50.22 25.43 -23.31
C VAL A 108 49.52 26.69 -22.81
N GLU A 109 48.84 26.63 -21.66
CA GLU A 109 48.10 27.73 -21.03
C GLU A 109 48.90 29.06 -20.90
N PRO A 110 50.13 29.10 -20.37
CA PRO A 110 50.89 30.35 -20.25
C PRO A 110 51.36 30.93 -21.61
N LEU A 111 51.27 30.14 -22.69
CA LEU A 111 51.64 30.56 -24.04
C LEU A 111 50.45 31.21 -24.76
N LEU A 112 49.24 30.73 -24.47
CA LEU A 112 47.98 31.29 -24.96
C LEU A 112 47.63 32.63 -24.30
N ALA A 113 48.10 32.85 -23.07
CA ALA A 113 47.87 34.08 -22.31
C ALA A 113 48.72 35.28 -22.79
N LEU A 114 49.62 35.10 -23.76
CA LEU A 114 50.49 36.18 -24.25
C LEU A 114 49.74 37.11 -25.21
N PRO A 115 49.87 38.45 -25.06
CA PRO A 115 49.15 39.42 -25.89
C PRO A 115 49.54 39.40 -27.38
N HIS A 116 50.66 38.75 -27.72
CA HIS A 116 51.12 38.56 -29.10
C HIS A 116 50.59 37.26 -29.76
N PHE A 117 49.87 36.41 -29.02
CA PHE A 117 49.30 35.15 -29.52
C PHE A 117 47.86 35.35 -29.99
N ASN A 118 47.65 36.31 -30.90
CA ASN A 118 46.37 36.55 -31.55
C ASN A 118 46.48 36.29 -33.06
N ARG A 119 45.37 35.85 -33.66
CA ARG A 119 45.29 35.55 -35.10
C ARG A 119 45.75 36.75 -35.93
N GLU A 120 45.35 37.95 -35.55
CA GLU A 120 45.60 39.17 -36.31
C GLU A 120 47.08 39.60 -36.32
N ALA A 121 47.84 39.46 -35.22
CA ALA A 121 49.26 39.76 -35.24
C ALA A 121 50.09 38.66 -35.91
N ILE A 122 49.65 37.40 -35.82
CA ILE A 122 50.33 36.27 -36.47
C ILE A 122 50.05 36.27 -37.98
N GLN A 123 48.84 36.61 -38.42
CA GLN A 123 48.45 36.67 -39.83
C GLN A 123 49.24 37.73 -40.61
N LYS A 124 49.59 38.86 -39.98
CA LYS A 124 50.47 39.89 -40.56
C LYS A 124 51.88 39.36 -40.90
N LYS A 125 52.33 38.29 -40.23
CA LYS A 125 53.66 37.69 -40.42
C LYS A 125 53.62 36.41 -41.24
N SER A 126 52.57 35.59 -41.08
CA SER A 126 52.37 34.36 -41.86
C SER A 126 50.92 33.87 -41.76
N THR A 127 50.29 33.70 -42.92
CA THR A 127 48.95 33.09 -43.03
C THR A 127 48.94 31.62 -42.58
N ALA A 128 50.05 30.90 -42.82
CA ALA A 128 50.28 29.53 -42.38
C ALA A 128 50.30 29.38 -40.85
N ALA A 129 51.05 30.27 -40.19
CA ALA A 129 51.18 30.30 -38.74
C ALA A 129 49.86 30.64 -38.06
N ALA A 130 49.05 31.51 -38.68
CA ALA A 130 47.77 31.93 -38.14
C ALA A 130 46.77 30.75 -38.06
N GLY A 131 46.74 29.87 -39.07
CA GLY A 131 45.86 28.70 -39.07
C GLY A 131 46.23 27.64 -38.01
N LEU A 132 47.53 27.46 -37.74
CA LEU A 132 48.00 26.56 -36.68
C LEU A 132 47.75 27.16 -35.28
N ALA A 133 47.96 28.48 -35.10
CA ALA A 133 47.66 29.14 -33.84
C ALA A 133 46.15 29.09 -33.50
N GLU A 134 45.28 29.32 -34.48
CA GLU A 134 43.83 29.19 -34.34
C GLU A 134 43.41 27.75 -34.01
N TRP A 135 44.01 26.75 -34.67
CA TRP A 135 43.78 25.34 -34.34
C TRP A 135 44.14 25.02 -32.88
N VAL A 136 45.28 25.50 -32.39
CA VAL A 136 45.71 25.29 -31.01
C VAL A 136 44.73 25.90 -30.01
N VAL A 137 44.28 27.14 -30.24
CA VAL A 137 43.29 27.81 -29.36
C VAL A 137 41.99 27.00 -29.31
N ASN A 138 41.50 26.58 -30.47
CA ASN A 138 40.25 25.83 -30.59
C ASN A 138 40.35 24.45 -29.92
N ILE A 139 41.50 23.76 -30.04
CA ILE A 139 41.75 22.48 -29.38
C ILE A 139 41.86 22.62 -27.87
N TYR A 140 42.46 23.70 -27.38
CA TYR A 140 42.54 23.97 -25.94
C TYR A 140 41.16 24.30 -25.33
N GLN A 141 40.35 25.10 -26.03
CA GLN A 141 38.97 25.36 -25.62
C GLN A 141 38.12 24.08 -25.64
N PHE A 142 38.28 23.24 -26.66
CA PHE A 142 37.63 21.94 -26.75
C PHE A 142 37.99 21.03 -25.57
N TYR A 143 39.28 20.95 -25.19
CA TYR A 143 39.73 20.21 -24.02
C TYR A 143 39.07 20.70 -22.72
N LYS A 144 39.06 22.02 -22.45
CA LYS A 144 38.42 22.57 -21.24
C LYS A 144 36.93 22.21 -21.15
N VAL A 145 36.25 22.21 -22.29
CA VAL A 145 34.84 21.82 -22.35
C VAL A 145 34.68 20.32 -22.10
N VAL A 146 35.48 19.47 -22.73
CA VAL A 146 35.46 18.01 -22.53
C VAL A 146 35.73 17.65 -21.07
N ASP A 147 36.76 18.27 -20.47
CA ASP A 147 37.12 18.09 -19.06
C ASP A 147 35.97 18.47 -18.10
N SER A 148 35.24 19.57 -18.41
CA SER A 148 34.08 19.98 -17.61
C SER A 148 32.82 19.11 -17.81
N VAL A 149 32.70 18.44 -18.96
CA VAL A 149 31.51 17.67 -19.36
C VAL A 149 31.66 16.18 -19.01
N ALA A 150 32.88 15.64 -19.02
CA ALA A 150 33.18 14.25 -18.64
C ALA A 150 32.64 13.86 -17.24
N PRO A 151 32.88 14.63 -16.16
CA PRO A 151 32.34 14.29 -14.84
C PRO A 151 30.82 14.40 -14.80
N LYS A 152 30.23 15.36 -15.53
CA LYS A 152 28.76 15.50 -15.61
C LYS A 152 28.11 14.33 -16.32
N ARG A 153 28.75 13.77 -17.35
CA ARG A 153 28.28 12.56 -18.04
C ARG A 153 28.34 11.33 -17.13
N ARG A 154 29.44 11.15 -16.39
CA ARG A 154 29.55 10.06 -15.41
C ARG A 154 28.51 10.19 -14.29
N ALA A 155 28.36 11.38 -13.72
CA ALA A 155 27.36 11.63 -12.68
C ALA A 155 25.92 11.43 -13.20
N LEU A 156 25.65 11.78 -14.46
CA LEU A 156 24.36 11.50 -15.09
C LEU A 156 24.14 10.00 -15.24
N GLU A 157 25.13 9.26 -15.75
CA GLU A 157 25.05 7.81 -15.94
C GLU A 157 24.83 7.09 -14.60
N GLU A 158 25.59 7.44 -13.56
CA GLU A 158 25.43 6.93 -12.21
C GLU A 158 24.03 7.24 -11.62
N ALA A 159 23.56 8.48 -11.78
CA ALA A 159 22.23 8.86 -11.31
C ALA A 159 21.10 8.14 -12.07
N THR A 160 21.28 7.92 -13.39
CA THR A 160 20.31 7.15 -14.18
C THR A 160 20.25 5.69 -13.76
N GLN A 161 21.40 5.06 -13.49
CA GLN A 161 21.45 3.69 -13.00
C GLN A 161 20.79 3.56 -11.62
N GLN A 162 21.10 4.48 -10.70
CA GLN A 162 20.46 4.51 -9.37
C GLN A 162 18.93 4.70 -9.47
N LEU A 163 18.47 5.56 -10.37
CA LEU A 163 17.04 5.78 -10.61
C LEU A 163 16.36 4.54 -11.19
N GLU A 164 16.98 3.85 -12.15
CA GLU A 164 16.47 2.60 -12.71
C GLU A 164 16.38 1.50 -11.64
N GLU A 165 17.42 1.33 -10.81
CA GLU A 165 17.40 0.37 -9.70
C GLU A 165 16.32 0.69 -8.65
N ALA A 166 16.15 1.97 -8.30
CA ALA A 166 15.13 2.40 -7.36
C ALA A 166 13.72 2.16 -7.92
N ASN A 167 13.49 2.47 -9.20
CA ASN A 167 12.21 2.22 -9.86
C ASN A 167 11.91 0.73 -9.98
N ALA A 168 12.91 -0.11 -10.25
CA ALA A 168 12.73 -1.56 -10.28
C ALA A 168 12.30 -2.09 -8.91
N LYS A 169 12.93 -1.65 -7.82
CA LYS A 169 12.54 -2.01 -6.44
C LYS A 169 11.13 -1.52 -6.11
N LEU A 170 10.80 -0.29 -6.50
CA LEU A 170 9.47 0.29 -6.28
C LEU A 170 8.37 -0.50 -7.00
N ALA A 171 8.61 -0.93 -8.24
CA ALA A 171 7.65 -1.74 -8.99
C ALA A 171 7.36 -3.09 -8.31
N VAL A 172 8.40 -3.76 -7.79
CA VAL A 172 8.25 -5.02 -7.05
C VAL A 172 7.42 -4.82 -5.77
N VAL A 173 7.70 -3.76 -5.01
CA VAL A 173 6.95 -3.46 -3.78
C VAL A 173 5.49 -3.11 -4.09
N GLN A 174 5.23 -2.34 -5.15
CA GLN A 174 3.86 -2.00 -5.56
C GLN A 174 3.06 -3.24 -5.99
N GLN A 175 3.68 -4.17 -6.71
CA GLN A 175 3.04 -5.45 -7.04
C GLN A 175 2.70 -6.26 -5.78
N LEU A 176 3.64 -6.34 -4.83
CA LEU A 176 3.39 -7.03 -3.57
C LEU A 176 2.25 -6.39 -2.77
N VAL A 177 2.19 -5.06 -2.72
CA VAL A 177 1.10 -4.34 -2.06
C VAL A 177 -0.24 -4.66 -2.72
N ALA A 178 -0.32 -4.62 -4.05
CA ALA A 178 -1.55 -4.95 -4.78
C ALA A 178 -2.01 -6.40 -4.51
N GLU A 179 -1.08 -7.36 -4.51
CA GLU A 179 -1.38 -8.76 -4.18
C GLU A 179 -1.89 -8.93 -2.74
N LEU A 180 -1.29 -8.21 -1.78
CA LEU A 180 -1.69 -8.27 -0.38
C LEU A 180 -3.05 -7.61 -0.15
N GLU A 181 -3.32 -6.48 -0.81
CA GLU A 181 -4.62 -5.81 -0.76
C GLU A 181 -5.73 -6.70 -1.34
N GLU A 182 -5.47 -7.41 -2.45
CA GLU A 182 -6.44 -8.36 -3.01
C GLU A 182 -6.71 -9.52 -2.05
N LYS A 183 -5.66 -10.11 -1.45
CA LYS A 183 -5.79 -11.19 -0.47
C LYS A 183 -6.55 -10.70 0.77
N LEU A 184 -6.24 -9.51 1.26
CA LEU A 184 -6.93 -8.90 2.39
C LEU A 184 -8.41 -8.68 2.08
N GLY A 185 -8.74 -8.15 0.90
CA GLY A 185 -10.13 -7.95 0.49
C GLY A 185 -10.94 -9.25 0.47
N LYS A 186 -10.35 -10.35 -0.01
CA LYS A 186 -10.99 -11.68 0.03
C LYS A 186 -11.22 -12.15 1.46
N LEU A 187 -10.20 -12.08 2.32
CA LEU A 187 -10.30 -12.50 3.72
C LEU A 187 -11.33 -11.68 4.50
N VAL A 188 -11.40 -10.36 4.26
CA VAL A 188 -12.39 -9.49 4.91
C VAL A 188 -13.81 -9.87 4.46
N ALA A 189 -14.03 -10.12 3.17
CA ALA A 189 -15.34 -10.55 2.68
C ALA A 189 -15.77 -11.91 3.25
N GLU A 190 -14.85 -12.88 3.32
CA GLU A 190 -15.09 -14.19 3.95
C GLU A 190 -15.39 -14.05 5.44
N TYR A 191 -14.64 -13.20 6.13
CA TYR A 191 -14.85 -12.91 7.55
C TYR A 191 -16.22 -12.28 7.82
N ASP A 192 -16.60 -11.27 7.05
CA ASP A 192 -17.89 -10.58 7.20
C ASP A 192 -19.06 -11.53 6.91
N ALA A 193 -18.93 -12.39 5.89
CA ALA A 193 -19.92 -13.43 5.60
C ALA A 193 -20.06 -14.42 6.76
N ALA A 194 -18.94 -14.91 7.31
CA ALA A 194 -18.94 -15.84 8.44
C ALA A 194 -19.52 -15.21 9.72
N ILE A 195 -19.21 -13.94 10.00
CA ILE A 195 -19.77 -13.18 11.13
C ILE A 195 -21.29 -13.03 10.96
N SER A 196 -21.76 -12.71 9.76
CA SER A 196 -23.19 -12.57 9.47
C SER A 196 -23.94 -13.88 9.70
N GLU A 197 -23.41 -14.99 9.18
CA GLU A 197 -23.99 -16.33 9.39
C GLU A 197 -23.99 -16.72 10.86
N LYS A 198 -22.87 -16.53 11.57
CA LYS A 198 -22.77 -16.78 13.00
C LYS A 198 -23.85 -16.02 13.78
N ASN A 199 -23.99 -14.72 13.53
CA ASN A 199 -24.97 -13.88 14.23
C ASN A 199 -26.42 -14.31 13.92
N ALA A 200 -26.71 -14.73 12.69
CA ALA A 200 -28.03 -15.25 12.31
C ALA A 200 -28.36 -16.54 13.06
N VAL A 201 -27.41 -17.47 13.15
CA VAL A 201 -27.56 -18.73 13.88
C VAL A 201 -27.71 -18.48 15.39
N GLU A 202 -26.90 -17.58 15.98
CA GLU A 202 -27.03 -17.21 17.39
C GLU A 202 -28.38 -16.56 17.72
N ALA A 203 -28.90 -15.72 16.82
CA ALA A 203 -30.21 -15.12 16.98
C ALA A 203 -31.33 -16.17 16.97
N GLU A 204 -31.26 -17.15 16.07
CA GLU A 204 -32.25 -18.23 16.00
C GLU A 204 -32.15 -19.19 17.19
N ALA A 205 -30.93 -19.54 17.61
CA ALA A 205 -30.69 -20.32 18.82
C ALA A 205 -31.28 -19.63 20.07
N ASN A 206 -31.10 -18.31 20.20
CA ASN A 206 -31.68 -17.55 21.30
C ASN A 206 -33.21 -17.55 21.28
N LYS A 207 -33.85 -17.37 20.11
CA LYS A 207 -35.31 -17.49 19.99
C LYS A 207 -35.80 -18.87 20.39
N CYS A 208 -35.12 -19.93 19.94
CA CYS A 208 -35.47 -21.30 20.30
C CYS A 208 -35.34 -21.53 21.81
N ARG A 209 -34.26 -21.04 22.43
CA ARG A 209 -34.05 -21.13 23.88
C ARG A 209 -35.16 -20.45 24.66
N THR A 210 -35.56 -19.24 24.26
CA THR A 210 -36.65 -18.52 24.91
C THR A 210 -37.98 -19.26 24.79
N LYS A 211 -38.28 -19.83 23.62
CA LYS A 211 -39.47 -20.67 23.42
C LYS A 211 -39.45 -21.91 24.30
N LEU A 212 -38.30 -22.57 24.42
CA LEU A 212 -38.12 -23.75 25.26
C LEU A 212 -38.34 -23.42 26.73
N ASP A 213 -37.77 -22.31 27.24
CA ASP A 213 -38.00 -21.87 28.61
C ASP A 213 -39.49 -21.62 28.90
N MET A 214 -40.18 -20.93 27.99
CA MET A 214 -41.63 -20.72 28.11
C MET A 214 -42.40 -22.04 28.11
N ALA A 215 -42.06 -22.97 27.20
CA ALA A 215 -42.69 -24.28 27.14
C ALA A 215 -42.46 -25.10 28.43
N GLN A 216 -41.25 -25.06 29.00
CA GLN A 216 -40.94 -25.75 30.25
C GLN A 216 -41.73 -25.17 31.42
N ARG A 217 -41.84 -23.84 31.51
CA ARG A 217 -42.64 -23.18 32.55
C ARG A 217 -44.11 -23.54 32.44
N LEU A 218 -44.66 -23.56 31.22
CA LEU A 218 -46.04 -23.99 30.97
C LEU A 218 -46.24 -25.46 31.34
N MET A 219 -45.31 -26.35 30.98
CA MET A 219 -45.38 -27.77 31.31
C MET A 219 -45.37 -27.99 32.82
N ASN A 220 -44.52 -27.26 33.55
CA ASN A 220 -44.48 -27.33 35.01
C ASN A 220 -45.80 -26.85 35.64
N ALA A 221 -46.35 -25.73 35.17
CA ALA A 221 -47.62 -25.21 35.65
C ALA A 221 -48.80 -26.16 35.36
N LEU A 222 -48.84 -26.71 34.14
CA LEU A 222 -49.85 -27.69 33.76
C LEU A 222 -49.71 -29.00 34.54
N GLY A 223 -48.49 -29.41 34.88
CA GLY A 223 -48.24 -30.56 35.75
C GLY A 223 -48.82 -30.39 37.14
N SER A 224 -48.62 -29.22 37.78
CA SER A 224 -49.25 -28.93 39.08
C SER A 224 -50.78 -28.89 39.00
N GLU A 225 -51.31 -28.34 37.91
CA GLU A 225 -52.75 -28.26 37.68
C GLU A 225 -53.36 -29.64 37.41
N GLY A 226 -52.64 -30.52 36.70
CA GLY A 226 -53.01 -31.92 36.51
C GLY A 226 -53.15 -32.69 37.82
N THR A 227 -52.20 -32.52 38.75
CA THR A 227 -52.30 -33.09 40.11
C THR A 227 -53.50 -32.55 40.86
N ARG A 228 -53.78 -31.24 40.75
CA ARG A 228 -54.95 -30.61 41.39
C ARG A 228 -56.27 -31.16 40.83
N TRP A 229 -56.38 -31.32 39.51
CA TRP A 229 -57.54 -31.91 38.87
C TRP A 229 -57.72 -33.37 39.26
N GLN A 230 -56.64 -34.13 39.34
CA GLN A 230 -56.67 -35.52 39.81
C GLN A 230 -57.26 -35.61 41.22
N GLN A 231 -56.79 -34.76 42.15
CA GLN A 231 -57.33 -34.68 43.50
C GLN A 231 -58.82 -34.25 43.51
N SER A 232 -59.20 -33.29 42.67
CA SER A 232 -60.60 -32.86 42.56
C SER A 232 -61.50 -33.99 42.05
N ILE A 233 -61.04 -34.80 41.08
CA ILE A 233 -61.76 -35.97 40.58
C ILE A 233 -61.92 -37.02 41.69
N GLU A 234 -60.88 -37.26 42.47
CA GLU A 234 -60.93 -38.18 43.62
C GLU A 234 -61.95 -37.71 44.66
N ASN A 235 -61.90 -36.43 45.05
CA ASN A 235 -62.86 -35.83 45.98
C ASN A 235 -64.30 -35.92 45.45
N PHE A 236 -64.54 -35.60 44.17
CA PHE A 236 -65.87 -35.70 43.58
C PHE A 236 -66.38 -37.14 43.54
N ASN A 237 -65.50 -38.13 43.31
CA ASN A 237 -65.90 -39.54 43.38
C ASN A 237 -66.30 -39.97 44.79
N GLU A 238 -65.64 -39.42 45.83
CA GLU A 238 -66.02 -39.64 47.22
C GLU A 238 -67.35 -38.96 47.56
N GLU A 239 -67.52 -37.69 47.17
CA GLU A 239 -68.77 -36.94 47.36
C GLU A 239 -69.95 -37.62 46.65
N LEU A 240 -69.77 -38.09 45.41
CA LEU A 240 -70.80 -38.80 44.65
C LEU A 240 -71.30 -40.07 45.37
N ARG A 241 -70.42 -40.76 46.13
CA ARG A 241 -70.81 -41.96 46.87
C ARG A 241 -71.76 -41.65 48.04
N VAL A 242 -71.59 -40.51 48.69
CA VAL A 242 -72.37 -40.12 49.89
C VAL A 242 -73.54 -39.16 49.58
N MET A 243 -73.54 -38.56 48.39
CA MET A 243 -74.51 -37.55 47.95
C MET A 243 -75.97 -38.01 48.08
N VAL A 244 -76.28 -39.27 47.79
CA VAL A 244 -77.67 -39.77 47.82
C VAL A 244 -78.27 -39.66 49.22
N GLY A 245 -77.52 -40.03 50.26
CA GLY A 245 -77.98 -39.93 51.63
C GLY A 245 -78.09 -38.49 52.12
N ASP A 246 -77.15 -37.63 51.72
CA ASP A 246 -77.17 -36.20 52.09
C ASP A 246 -78.32 -35.44 51.42
N VAL A 247 -78.65 -35.74 50.15
CA VAL A 247 -79.82 -35.20 49.44
C VAL A 247 -81.13 -35.63 50.11
N LEU A 248 -81.24 -36.91 50.52
CA LEU A 248 -82.41 -37.40 51.26
C LEU A 248 -82.56 -36.71 52.62
N LEU A 249 -81.45 -36.48 53.33
CA LEU A 249 -81.49 -35.74 54.59
C LEU A 249 -81.89 -34.28 54.37
N ALA A 250 -81.32 -33.60 53.38
CA ALA A 250 -81.62 -32.20 53.09
C ALA A 250 -83.09 -32.02 52.65
N SER A 251 -83.58 -32.84 51.72
CA SER A 251 -84.97 -32.79 51.24
C SER A 251 -85.98 -33.07 52.34
N SER A 252 -85.75 -34.09 53.18
CA SER A 252 -86.61 -34.38 54.34
C SER A 252 -86.58 -33.27 55.39
N PHE A 253 -85.42 -32.65 55.63
CA PHE A 253 -85.29 -31.52 56.54
C PHE A 253 -86.06 -30.29 56.03
N VAL A 254 -85.93 -29.93 54.75
CA VAL A 254 -86.67 -28.80 54.16
C VAL A 254 -88.18 -29.05 54.17
N ALA A 255 -88.63 -30.26 53.83
CA ALA A 255 -90.05 -30.59 53.73
C ALA A 255 -90.76 -30.62 55.09
N TYR A 256 -90.12 -31.14 56.14
CA TYR A 256 -90.79 -31.42 57.41
C TYR A 256 -90.30 -30.58 58.60
N ALA A 257 -89.06 -30.09 58.60
CA ALA A 257 -88.49 -29.44 59.78
C ALA A 257 -88.86 -27.96 59.93
N GLY A 258 -89.40 -27.31 58.89
CA GLY A 258 -89.58 -25.85 58.83
C GLY A 258 -90.45 -25.24 59.93
N VAL A 259 -91.52 -25.93 60.36
CA VAL A 259 -92.48 -25.41 61.36
C VAL A 259 -92.03 -25.54 62.81
N PHE A 260 -90.92 -26.23 63.08
CA PHE A 260 -90.47 -26.55 64.44
C PHE A 260 -89.40 -25.59 64.96
N THR A 261 -89.21 -25.55 66.28
CA THR A 261 -88.16 -24.75 66.93
C THR A 261 -86.77 -25.35 66.72
N LYS A 262 -85.70 -24.55 66.81
CA LYS A 262 -84.30 -25.00 66.59
C LYS A 262 -83.96 -26.27 67.36
N LYS A 263 -84.24 -26.30 68.68
CA LYS A 263 -83.96 -27.47 69.53
C LYS A 263 -84.65 -28.74 69.03
N TYR A 264 -85.89 -28.62 68.56
CA TYR A 264 -86.64 -29.77 68.03
C TYR A 264 -86.14 -30.19 66.65
N ARG A 265 -85.74 -29.24 65.79
CA ARG A 265 -85.12 -29.54 64.48
C ARG A 265 -83.80 -30.27 64.63
N ASP A 266 -82.96 -29.86 65.58
CA ASP A 266 -81.68 -30.52 65.86
C ASP A 266 -81.88 -31.95 66.38
N TRP A 267 -82.86 -32.15 67.27
CA TRP A 267 -83.26 -33.50 67.72
C TRP A 267 -83.82 -34.36 66.58
N LEU A 268 -84.72 -33.82 65.75
CA LEU A 268 -85.32 -34.54 64.62
C LEU A 268 -84.28 -34.96 63.58
N LYS A 269 -83.30 -34.08 63.31
CA LYS A 269 -82.16 -34.38 62.42
C LYS A 269 -81.34 -35.55 62.96
N THR A 270 -80.84 -35.44 64.18
CA THR A 270 -79.85 -36.39 64.73
C THR A 270 -80.48 -37.71 65.16
N GLU A 271 -81.58 -37.67 65.91
CA GLU A 271 -82.18 -38.82 66.62
C GLU A 271 -83.30 -39.52 65.83
N LYS A 272 -83.67 -39.01 64.65
CA LYS A 272 -84.69 -39.63 63.80
C LYS A 272 -84.21 -39.81 62.37
N PHE A 273 -83.88 -38.72 61.68
CA PHE A 273 -83.53 -38.81 60.26
C PHE A 273 -82.20 -39.52 60.02
N VAL A 274 -81.12 -39.10 60.71
CA VAL A 274 -79.80 -39.73 60.56
C VAL A 274 -79.80 -41.18 61.04
N GLU A 275 -80.43 -41.48 62.18
CA GLU A 275 -80.54 -42.87 62.67
C GLU A 275 -81.30 -43.78 61.69
N PHE A 276 -82.40 -43.30 61.12
CA PHE A 276 -83.18 -44.05 60.14
C PHE A 276 -82.35 -44.35 58.88
N LEU A 277 -81.67 -43.36 58.32
CA LEU A 277 -80.82 -43.53 57.13
C LEU A 277 -79.65 -44.49 57.40
N ARG A 278 -79.04 -44.44 58.59
CA ARG A 278 -78.02 -45.40 59.02
C ARG A 278 -78.56 -46.82 59.18
N SER A 279 -79.77 -46.98 59.74
CA SER A 279 -80.41 -48.29 59.87
C SER A 279 -80.67 -48.98 58.52
N LYS A 280 -80.83 -48.19 57.46
CA LYS A 280 -81.02 -48.64 56.07
C LYS A 280 -79.71 -48.75 55.29
N GLN A 281 -78.57 -48.54 55.93
CA GLN A 281 -77.23 -48.63 55.33
C GLN A 281 -77.05 -47.71 54.11
N ILE A 282 -77.71 -46.55 54.11
CA ILE A 282 -77.54 -45.55 53.05
C ILE A 282 -76.22 -44.80 53.31
N PRO A 283 -75.29 -44.74 52.32
CA PRO A 283 -74.07 -43.96 52.43
C PRO A 283 -74.38 -42.47 52.66
N MET A 284 -73.71 -41.86 53.63
CA MET A 284 -73.87 -40.46 54.01
C MET A 284 -72.52 -39.89 54.44
N SER A 285 -72.39 -38.57 54.41
CA SER A 285 -71.23 -37.88 54.94
C SER A 285 -71.06 -38.14 56.44
N ALA A 286 -69.83 -38.08 56.94
CA ALA A 286 -69.51 -38.30 58.35
C ALA A 286 -70.24 -37.29 59.26
N GLU A 287 -70.33 -36.04 58.80
CA GLU A 287 -71.07 -34.95 59.44
C GLU A 287 -72.13 -34.39 58.48
N PRO A 288 -73.30 -35.03 58.38
CA PRO A 288 -74.29 -34.64 57.38
C PRO A 288 -75.01 -33.35 57.83
N HIS A 289 -74.91 -32.31 57.00
CA HIS A 289 -75.50 -30.99 57.28
C HIS A 289 -76.44 -30.55 56.14
N PRO A 290 -77.76 -30.47 56.39
CA PRO A 290 -78.76 -30.16 55.37
C PRO A 290 -78.50 -28.85 54.59
N LEU A 291 -77.92 -27.84 55.24
CA LEU A 291 -77.75 -26.52 54.64
C LEU A 291 -76.49 -26.40 53.77
N HIS A 292 -75.43 -27.18 54.06
CA HIS A 292 -74.19 -27.10 53.27
C HIS A 292 -74.38 -27.61 51.82
N LEU A 293 -75.41 -28.43 51.59
CA LEU A 293 -75.80 -28.89 50.26
C LEU A 293 -76.64 -27.85 49.48
N LEU A 294 -77.38 -27.01 50.20
CA LEU A 294 -78.40 -26.12 49.62
C LEU A 294 -77.91 -24.69 49.45
N THR A 295 -76.90 -24.28 50.21
CA THR A 295 -76.34 -22.93 50.22
C THR A 295 -74.83 -23.00 50.31
N THR A 296 -74.17 -22.09 49.62
CA THR A 296 -72.73 -21.91 49.75
C THR A 296 -72.39 -21.04 50.96
N ASP A 297 -71.18 -21.18 51.50
CA ASP A 297 -70.71 -20.33 52.61
C ASP A 297 -70.73 -18.84 52.25
N ALA A 298 -70.53 -18.51 50.96
CA ALA A 298 -70.63 -17.15 50.45
C ALA A 298 -72.06 -16.59 50.54
N GLU A 299 -73.08 -17.40 50.27
CA GLU A 299 -74.49 -17.01 50.37
C GLU A 299 -74.98 -16.92 51.83
N MET A 300 -74.39 -17.69 52.75
CA MET A 300 -74.70 -17.61 54.18
C MET A 300 -74.05 -16.41 54.88
N ALA A 301 -72.97 -15.88 54.30
CA ALA A 301 -72.21 -14.75 54.84
C ALA A 301 -72.73 -13.37 54.39
N MET A 302 -73.57 -13.32 53.34
CA MET A 302 -74.26 -12.12 52.85
C MET A 302 -75.56 -11.87 53.60
#